data_AF-A0AA35XGJ8-F1
#
_entry.id   AF-A0AA35XGJ8-F1
#
_cell.length_a   1.000
_cell.length_b   1.000
_cell.length_c   1.000
_cell.angle_alpha   90.00
_cell.angle_beta   90.00
_cell.angle_gamma   90.00
#
_symmetry.space_group_name_H-M   'P 1'
#
loop_
_entity.id
_entity.type
_entity.pdbx_description
1 polymer ?
#
loop_
_entity_poly.entity_id
_entity_poly.type
_entity_poly.pdbx_seq_one_letter_code
_entity_poly.pdbx_strand_id
1 'polypeptide(L)'
;MPFFWFAIVTAHLYFQVIMATNRADTLDPALLRPGRLDRKIEFPLPDRRQKRLIFSTITAKMNLSEEVDLEDYIARAEKISGADINAICQEGGMQAVRENRYIILSKDFEKAYKKAIRKDDQEHDFYK
;
A
#
# COMPACT_ATOMS: atom_id res chain seq x y z
N MET A 1 5.35 -7.64 -5.94
CA MET A 1 6.55 -7.72 -5.05
C MET A 1 6.20 -7.03 -3.73
N PRO A 2 6.09 -7.72 -2.59
CA PRO A 2 5.64 -7.09 -1.35
C PRO A 2 6.76 -6.20 -0.80
N PHE A 3 6.50 -4.90 -0.76
CA PHE A 3 7.42 -3.87 -0.30
C PHE A 3 7.67 -4.01 1.22
N PHE A 4 8.90 -4.37 1.60
CA PHE A 4 9.39 -4.28 2.98
C PHE A 4 10.25 -3.02 3.11
N TRP A 5 9.69 -1.90 3.56
CA TRP A 5 10.56 -0.77 3.88
C TRP A 5 11.28 -1.08 5.21
N PHE A 6 12.61 -1.03 5.21
CA PHE A 6 13.43 -0.93 6.42
C PHE A 6 13.82 0.53 6.59
N ALA A 7 13.30 1.20 7.60
CA ALA A 7 13.85 2.49 8.01
C ALA A 7 14.94 2.27 9.05
N ILE A 8 16.11 2.84 8.80
CA ILE A 8 17.24 2.75 9.70
C ILE A 8 17.62 4.15 10.17
N VAL A 9 17.65 4.34 11.49
CA VAL A 9 17.86 5.67 12.09
C VAL A 9 19.16 5.72 12.89
N THR A 10 20.00 6.70 12.57
CA THR A 10 21.18 7.09 13.37
C THR A 10 20.95 8.47 13.98
N ALA A 11 21.29 8.66 15.24
CA ALA A 11 21.30 9.97 15.87
C ALA A 11 22.75 10.49 16.03
N HIS A 12 23.02 11.67 15.50
CA HIS A 12 24.15 12.51 15.90
C HIS A 12 23.60 13.76 16.59
N LEU A 13 24.45 14.46 17.35
CA LEU A 13 24.06 15.58 18.24
C LEU A 13 23.16 16.65 17.60
N TYR A 14 23.15 16.77 16.27
CA TYR A 14 22.36 17.79 15.56
C TYR A 14 21.55 17.26 14.36
N PHE A 15 21.72 16.00 13.97
CA PHE A 15 21.03 15.45 12.81
C PHE A 15 20.71 13.97 12.98
N GLN A 16 19.60 13.56 12.39
CA GLN A 16 19.22 12.16 12.26
C GLN A 16 19.32 11.75 10.80
N VAL A 17 19.91 10.59 10.55
CA VAL A 17 19.96 9.98 9.22
C VAL A 17 18.89 8.90 9.17
N ILE A 18 17.96 9.00 8.22
CA ILE A 18 16.93 7.98 7.95
C ILE A 18 17.26 7.34 6.60
N MET A 19 17.62 6.06 6.63
CA MET A 19 17.83 5.25 5.42
C MET A 19 16.63 4.35 5.18
N ALA A 20 16.26 4.16 3.92
CA ALA A 20 15.16 3.28 3.52
C ALA A 20 15.64 2.25 2.49
N THR A 21 15.41 0.96 2.74
CA THR A 21 15.73 -0.12 1.79
C THR A 21 14.64 -1.18 1.75
N ASN A 22 14.41 -1.75 0.56
CA ASN A 22 13.56 -2.93 0.36
C ASN A 22 14.30 -4.26 0.49
N ARG A 23 15.62 -4.22 0.66
CA ARG A 23 16.53 -5.38 0.66
C ARG A 23 17.53 -5.30 1.80
N ALA A 24 17.07 -5.46 3.03
CA ALA A 24 17.94 -5.41 4.21
C ALA A 24 18.97 -6.55 4.25
N ASP A 25 18.67 -7.67 3.58
CA ASP A 25 19.55 -8.82 3.37
C ASP A 25 20.84 -8.46 2.62
N THR A 26 20.78 -7.48 1.72
CA THR A 26 21.93 -7.05 0.90
C THR A 26 22.82 -6.01 1.58
N LEU A 27 22.44 -5.53 2.76
CA LEU A 27 23.17 -4.47 3.45
C LEU A 27 24.43 -5.02 4.14
N ASP A 28 25.55 -4.31 4.03
CA ASP A 28 26.79 -4.67 4.72
C ASP A 28 26.55 -4.73 6.25
N PRO A 29 26.79 -5.89 6.90
CA PRO A 29 26.66 -6.04 8.35
C PRO A 29 27.48 -5.03 9.16
N ALA A 30 28.56 -4.48 8.60
CA ALA A 30 29.36 -3.45 9.25
C ALA A 30 28.56 -2.17 9.51
N LEU A 31 27.57 -1.84 8.68
CA LEU A 31 26.73 -0.67 8.88
C LEU A 31 25.80 -0.81 10.09
N LEU A 32 25.38 -2.04 10.40
CA LEU A 32 24.44 -2.37 11.48
C LEU A 32 25.08 -2.44 12.88
N ARG A 33 26.37 -2.15 13.00
CA ARG A 33 27.05 -2.14 14.30
C ARG A 33 26.61 -0.91 15.12
N PRO A 34 26.57 -1.03 16.46
CA PRO A 34 26.25 0.10 17.35
C PRO A 34 27.13 1.32 17.09
N GLY A 35 26.53 2.52 17.11
CA GLY A 35 27.18 3.80 16.79
C GLY A 35 27.08 4.19 15.31
N ARG A 36 26.40 3.38 14.50
CA ARG A 36 26.05 3.64 13.09
C ARG A 36 24.53 3.54 12.97
N LEU A 37 24.03 2.47 12.37
CA LEU A 37 22.62 2.22 12.12
C LEU A 37 21.96 1.52 13.31
N ASP A 38 21.59 2.31 14.31
CA ASP A 38 21.22 1.78 15.63
C ASP A 38 19.78 1.26 15.70
N ARG A 39 18.82 1.89 14.99
CA ARG A 39 17.40 1.49 15.02
C ARG A 39 16.99 0.87 13.70
N LYS A 40 16.37 -0.30 13.76
CA LYS A 40 15.71 -0.96 12.61
C LYS A 40 14.22 -0.90 12.80
N ILE A 41 13.50 -0.33 11.84
CA ILE A 41 12.05 -0.25 11.83
C ILE A 41 11.56 -0.98 10.59
N GLU A 42 10.79 -2.04 10.81
CA GLU A 42 10.18 -2.84 9.74
C GLU A 42 8.76 -2.36 9.49
N PHE A 43 8.42 -2.18 8.21
CA PHE A 43 7.06 -1.85 7.77
C PHE A 43 6.42 -3.07 7.13
N PRO A 44 5.59 -3.84 7.86
CA PRO A 44 4.84 -4.96 7.28
C PRO A 44 3.68 -4.44 6.41
N LEU A 45 3.08 -5.36 5.66
CA LEU A 45 1.83 -5.09 4.96
C LEU A 45 0.71 -4.74 5.96
N PRO A 46 -0.21 -3.84 5.57
CA PRO A 46 -1.23 -3.35 6.48
C PRO A 46 -2.21 -4.46 6.90
N ASP A 47 -2.51 -4.52 8.20
CA ASP A 47 -3.59 -5.33 8.74
C ASP A 47 -4.98 -4.79 8.33
N ARG A 48 -6.06 -5.53 8.64
CA ARG A 48 -7.43 -5.10 8.27
C ARG A 48 -7.79 -3.72 8.83
N ARG A 49 -7.34 -3.39 10.04
CA ARG A 49 -7.63 -2.11 10.70
C ARG A 49 -6.84 -0.97 10.04
N GLN A 50 -5.58 -1.21 9.69
CA GLN A 50 -4.71 -0.29 8.97
C GLN A 50 -5.20 -0.08 7.55
N LYS A 51 -5.62 -1.13 6.84
CA LYS A 51 -6.28 -1.02 5.52
C LYS A 51 -7.46 -0.07 5.60
N ARG A 52 -8.34 -0.24 6.59
CA ARG A 52 -9.49 0.66 6.81
C ARG A 52 -9.07 2.11 6.96
N LEU A 53 -8.06 2.38 7.79
CA LEU A 53 -7.53 3.74 8.00
C LEU A 53 -6.94 4.34 6.72
N ILE A 54 -6.23 3.53 5.93
CA ILE A 54 -5.65 3.97 4.66
C ILE A 54 -6.77 4.30 3.67
N PHE A 55 -7.74 3.40 3.49
CA PHE A 55 -8.91 3.63 2.64
C PHE A 55 -9.63 4.91 3.07
N SER A 56 -10.02 5.04 4.35
CA SER A 56 -10.75 6.22 4.83
C SER A 56 -9.99 7.52 4.61
N THR A 57 -8.66 7.53 4.76
CA THR A 57 -7.85 8.74 4.58
C THR A 57 -7.76 9.16 3.12
N ILE A 58 -7.65 8.19 2.21
CA ILE A 58 -7.53 8.46 0.77
C ILE A 58 -8.90 8.82 0.19
N THR A 59 -9.94 8.08 0.54
CA THR A 59 -11.30 8.31 0.03
C THR A 59 -11.94 9.57 0.59
N ALA A 60 -11.50 10.08 1.75
CA ALA A 60 -11.96 11.36 2.29
C ALA A 60 -11.72 12.56 1.36
N LYS A 61 -10.79 12.44 0.39
CA LYS A 61 -10.51 13.47 -0.62
C LYS A 61 -11.30 13.28 -1.91
N MET A 62 -12.16 12.28 -1.99
CA MET A 62 -12.87 11.85 -3.19
C MET A 62 -14.38 11.90 -2.99
N ASN A 63 -15.12 12.09 -4.07
CA ASN A 63 -16.58 12.05 -4.05
C ASN A 63 -17.05 10.61 -4.28
N LEU A 64 -17.31 9.88 -3.19
CA LEU A 64 -17.88 8.54 -3.25
C LEU A 64 -19.41 8.63 -3.17
N SER A 65 -20.10 7.75 -3.90
CA SER A 65 -21.52 7.52 -3.69
C SER A 65 -21.76 6.87 -2.33
N GLU A 66 -22.93 7.14 -1.73
CA GLU A 66 -23.37 6.52 -0.47
C GLU A 66 -23.52 4.99 -0.58
N GLU A 67 -23.63 4.47 -1.80
CA GLU A 67 -23.71 3.04 -2.10
C GLU A 67 -22.35 2.32 -2.04
N VAL A 68 -21.23 3.04 -1.88
CA VAL A 68 -19.89 2.44 -1.85
C VAL A 68 -19.55 2.00 -0.43
N ASP A 69 -19.65 0.69 -0.18
CA ASP A 69 -19.14 0.10 1.06
C ASP A 69 -17.65 -0.26 0.92
N LEU A 70 -16.81 0.42 1.69
CA LEU A 70 -15.37 0.17 1.72
C LEU A 70 -15.02 -1.12 2.48
N GLU A 71 -15.89 -1.58 3.40
CA GLU A 71 -15.64 -2.81 4.16
C GLU A 71 -15.57 -4.04 3.28
N ASP A 72 -16.35 -4.08 2.20
CA ASP A 72 -16.33 -5.15 1.21
C ASP A 72 -14.96 -5.33 0.56
N TYR A 73 -14.18 -4.26 0.42
CA TYR A 73 -12.82 -4.31 -0.13
C TYR A 73 -11.77 -4.58 0.96
N ILE A 74 -12.00 -4.09 2.18
CA ILE A 74 -11.11 -4.28 3.33
C ILE A 74 -11.16 -5.73 3.83
N ALA A 75 -12.32 -6.39 3.76
CA ALA A 75 -12.53 -7.76 4.23
C ALA A 75 -11.93 -8.84 3.33
N ARG A 76 -11.52 -8.48 2.10
CA ARG A 76 -10.90 -9.41 1.15
C ARG A 76 -9.54 -9.89 1.66
N ALA A 77 -9.24 -11.17 1.42
CA ALA A 77 -8.05 -11.85 1.93
C ALA A 77 -6.73 -11.42 1.25
N GLU A 78 -6.83 -10.65 0.16
CA GLU A 78 -5.69 -10.25 -0.64
C GLU A 78 -4.72 -9.36 0.14
N LYS A 79 -3.42 -9.61 -0.08
CA LYS A 79 -2.33 -8.90 0.55
C LYS A 79 -1.96 -7.67 -0.26
N ILE A 80 -2.66 -6.57 0.01
CA ILE A 80 -2.45 -5.28 -0.65
C ILE A 80 -1.57 -4.35 0.21
N SER A 81 -0.64 -3.65 -0.43
CA SER A 81 0.15 -2.59 0.21
C SER A 81 -0.62 -1.27 0.26
N GLY A 82 -0.12 -0.30 1.04
CA GLY A 82 -0.70 1.05 1.05
C GLY A 82 -0.63 1.75 -0.33
N ALA A 83 0.40 1.43 -1.13
CA ALA A 83 0.52 1.93 -2.49
C ALA A 83 -0.55 1.34 -3.41
N ASP A 84 -0.88 0.05 -3.25
CA ASP A 84 -1.93 -0.61 -4.04
C ASP A 84 -3.30 -0.04 -3.70
N ILE A 85 -3.58 0.22 -2.41
CA ILE A 85 -4.83 0.88 -1.98
C ILE A 85 -4.97 2.24 -2.65
N ASN A 86 -3.90 3.05 -2.66
CA ASN A 86 -3.91 4.34 -3.35
C ASN A 86 -4.14 4.20 -4.86
N ALA A 87 -3.50 3.21 -5.50
CA ALA A 87 -3.71 2.93 -6.92
C ALA A 87 -5.15 2.50 -7.23
N ILE A 88 -5.78 1.69 -6.37
CA ILE A 88 -7.19 1.30 -6.48
C ILE A 88 -8.09 2.55 -6.43
N CYS A 89 -7.91 3.41 -5.41
CA CYS A 89 -8.71 4.63 -5.29
C CYS A 89 -8.51 5.58 -6.48
N GLN A 90 -7.27 5.75 -6.93
CA GLN A 90 -6.95 6.61 -8.09
C GLN A 90 -7.56 6.08 -9.39
N GLU A 91 -7.48 4.78 -9.63
CA GLU A 91 -8.12 4.14 -10.79
C GLU A 91 -9.65 4.23 -10.71
N GLY A 92 -10.25 4.06 -9.52
CA GLY A 92 -11.69 4.23 -9.32
C GLY A 92 -12.15 5.65 -9.69
N GLY A 93 -11.41 6.67 -9.24
CA GLY A 93 -11.65 8.06 -9.65
C GLY A 93 -11.49 8.26 -11.16
N MET A 94 -10.46 7.65 -11.76
CA MET A 94 -10.22 7.75 -13.21
C MET A 94 -11.34 7.09 -14.04
N GLN A 95 -11.94 6.00 -13.57
CA GLN A 95 -13.10 5.39 -14.25
C GLN A 95 -14.31 6.33 -14.24
N ALA A 96 -14.60 6.98 -13.12
CA ALA A 96 -15.66 7.96 -13.03
C ALA A 96 -15.43 9.14 -14.00
N VAL A 97 -14.20 9.66 -14.05
CA VAL A 97 -13.82 10.74 -14.99
C VAL A 97 -13.99 10.32 -16.45
N ARG A 98 -13.62 9.08 -16.82
CA ARG A 98 -13.80 8.56 -18.19
C ARG A 98 -15.27 8.48 -18.61
N GLU A 99 -16.15 8.25 -17.66
CA GLU A 99 -17.60 8.23 -17.88
C GLU A 99 -18.24 9.62 -17.72
N ASN A 100 -17.44 10.69 -17.63
CA ASN A 100 -17.86 12.09 -17.42
C ASN A 100 -18.70 12.27 -16.13
N ARG A 101 -18.39 11.52 -15.07
CA ARG A 101 -19.04 11.60 -13.76
C ARG A 101 -18.12 12.24 -12.72
N TYR A 102 -18.71 12.99 -11.79
CA TYR A 102 -18.02 13.60 -10.65
C TYR A 102 -18.14 12.79 -9.34
N ILE A 103 -18.89 11.68 -9.38
CA ILE A 103 -19.13 10.78 -8.26
C ILE A 103 -18.67 9.38 -8.66
N ILE A 104 -17.91 8.75 -7.77
CA ILE A 104 -17.40 7.39 -7.92
C ILE A 104 -18.45 6.40 -7.44
N LEU A 105 -18.76 5.40 -8.27
CA LEU A 105 -19.73 4.35 -7.98
C LEU A 105 -19.02 3.05 -7.58
N SER A 106 -19.76 2.12 -6.95
CA SER A 106 -19.22 0.81 -6.52
C SER A 106 -18.70 0.00 -7.71
N LYS A 107 -19.29 0.18 -8.90
CA LYS A 107 -18.82 -0.44 -10.16
C LYS A 107 -17.41 0.04 -10.57
N ASP A 108 -17.07 1.29 -10.29
CA ASP A 108 -15.76 1.86 -10.62
C ASP A 108 -14.69 1.30 -9.70
N PHE A 109 -14.98 1.23 -8.39
CA PHE A 109 -14.11 0.60 -7.40
C PHE A 109 -13.90 -0.88 -7.70
N GLU A 110 -14.93 -1.61 -8.10
CA GLU A 110 -14.80 -3.03 -8.45
C GLU A 110 -13.92 -3.25 -9.68
N LYS A 111 -14.07 -2.41 -10.73
CA LYS A 111 -13.18 -2.43 -11.91
C LYS A 111 -11.74 -2.08 -11.51
N ALA A 112 -11.56 -1.06 -10.67
CA ALA A 112 -10.26 -0.61 -10.21
C ALA A 112 -9.54 -1.67 -9.37
N TYR A 113 -10.26 -2.32 -8.45
CA TYR A 113 -9.76 -3.40 -7.60
C TYR A 113 -9.24 -4.56 -8.46
N LYS A 114 -10.07 -5.08 -9.38
CA LYS A 114 -9.68 -6.15 -10.30
C LYS A 114 -8.48 -5.77 -11.15
N LYS A 115 -8.39 -4.53 -11.61
CA LYS A 115 -7.26 -4.06 -12.43
C LYS A 115 -5.97 -3.95 -11.64
N ALA A 116 -6.04 -3.47 -10.40
CA ALA A 116 -4.87 -3.31 -9.54
C ALA A 116 -4.30 -4.66 -9.11
N ILE A 117 -5.16 -5.62 -8.76
CA ILE A 117 -4.73 -6.94 -8.24
C ILE A 117 -4.39 -7.95 -9.34
N ARG A 118 -5.10 -7.97 -10.49
CA ARG A 118 -4.77 -8.89 -11.60
C ARG A 118 -3.36 -8.73 -12.16
N LYS A 119 -2.64 -7.67 -11.80
CA LYS A 119 -1.23 -7.52 -12.17
C LYS A 119 -0.31 -8.55 -11.48
N ASP A 120 -0.70 -9.06 -10.32
CA ASP A 120 0.11 -10.01 -9.54
C ASP A 120 -0.41 -11.46 -9.60
N ASP A 121 -1.69 -11.68 -9.96
CA ASP A 121 -2.29 -13.02 -10.15
C ASP A 121 -2.02 -13.60 -11.56
N GLN A 122 -0.75 -13.75 -11.92
CA GLN A 122 -0.42 -14.82 -12.88
C GLN A 122 -0.51 -16.14 -12.12
N GLU A 123 -1.71 -16.74 -12.11
CA GLU A 123 -1.93 -18.09 -11.58
C GLU A 123 -0.99 -19.07 -12.30
N HIS A 124 0.10 -19.44 -11.62
CA HIS A 124 0.96 -20.54 -12.01
C HIS A 124 0.33 -21.87 -11.62
N ASP A 125 -0.83 -22.20 -12.20
CA ASP A 125 -1.48 -23.50 -12.05
C ASP A 125 -0.79 -24.59 -12.92
N PHE A 126 0.53 -24.51 -13.09
CA PHE A 126 1.28 -25.49 -13.90
C PHE A 126 1.59 -26.79 -13.14
N TYR A 127 1.39 -26.84 -11.81
CA TYR A 127 1.71 -28.01 -10.97
C TYR A 127 0.62 -28.36 -9.94
N LYS A 128 -0.66 -28.12 -10.26
CA LYS A 128 -1.78 -28.78 -9.56
C LYS A 128 -2.46 -29.78 -10.47
#